data_AF-A0A936MWI9-F1
#
_entry.id   AF-A0A936MWI9-F1
#
_cell.length_a   1.000
_cell.length_b   1.000
_cell.length_c   1.000
_cell.angle_alpha   90.00
_cell.angle_beta   90.00
_cell.angle_gamma   90.00
#
_symmetry.space_group_name_H-M   'P 1'
#
loop_
_entity.id
_entity.type
_entity.pdbx_description
1 polymer ?
#
loop_
_entity_poly.entity_id
_entity_poly.type
_entity_poly.pdbx_seq_one_letter_code
_entity_poly.pdbx_strand_id
1 'polypeptide(L)'
;MSQIPQLLGAALLLIAYALSQTGRIRSDSLPYLLLNFLGALLLAIDAIRAVQWGFIILECAWVLFSLPGLLKVLRRRGTDAA
;
A
#
# COMPACT_ATOMS: atom_id res chain seq x y z
N MET A 1 -10.82 19.25 10.66
CA MET A 1 -10.69 17.80 10.93
C MET A 1 -11.36 17.04 9.78
N SER A 2 -10.69 16.89 8.64
CA SER A 2 -11.24 16.13 7.51
C SER A 2 -10.84 14.66 7.64
N GLN A 3 -11.80 13.77 7.90
CA GLN A 3 -11.65 12.31 7.99
C GLN A 3 -11.38 11.65 6.62
N ILE A 4 -11.51 12.42 5.54
CA ILE A 4 -11.44 11.98 4.14
C ILE A 4 -10.13 11.23 3.82
N PRO A 5 -8.94 11.68 4.24
CA PRO A 5 -7.68 10.99 3.94
C PRO A 5 -7.59 9.60 4.60
N GLN A 6 -8.04 9.48 5.86
CA GLN A 6 -8.11 8.19 6.55
C GLN A 6 -9.07 7.24 5.83
N LEU A 7 -10.25 7.72 5.48
CA LEU A 7 -11.27 6.88 4.83
C LEU A 7 -10.81 6.40 3.45
N LEU A 8 -10.14 7.27 2.68
CA LEU A 8 -9.52 6.91 1.40
C LEU A 8 -8.38 5.90 1.57
N GLY A 9 -7.47 6.14 2.52
CA GLY A 9 -6.36 5.23 2.80
C GLY A 9 -6.84 3.83 3.22
N ALA A 10 -7.81 3.78 4.14
CA ALA A 10 -8.44 2.55 4.58
C ALA A 10 -9.16 1.82 3.44
N ALA A 11 -9.92 2.54 2.60
CA ALA A 11 -10.60 1.94 1.45
C ALA A 11 -9.60 1.35 0.45
N LEU A 12 -8.53 2.07 0.12
CA LEU A 12 -7.47 1.59 -0.78
C LEU A 12 -6.82 0.30 -0.25
N LEU A 13 -6.46 0.30 1.04
CA LEU A 13 -5.80 -0.84 1.68
C LEU A 13 -6.75 -2.06 1.76
N LEU A 14 -8.01 -1.86 2.14
CA LEU A 14 -9.00 -2.93 2.22
C LEU A 14 -9.36 -3.49 0.84
N ILE A 15 -9.49 -2.65 -0.18
CA ILE A 15 -9.74 -3.09 -1.56
C ILE A 15 -8.56 -3.94 -2.06
N ALA A 16 -7.32 -3.48 -1.84
CA ALA A 16 -6.13 -4.25 -2.19
C ALA A 16 -6.13 -5.63 -1.51
N TYR A 17 -6.39 -5.65 -0.20
CA TYR A 17 -6.44 -6.88 0.58
C TYR A 17 -7.55 -7.82 0.10
N ALA A 18 -8.77 -7.33 -0.11
CA ALA A 18 -9.90 -8.12 -0.59
C ALA A 18 -9.63 -8.72 -1.99
N LEU A 19 -9.02 -7.94 -2.89
CA LEU A 19 -8.62 -8.43 -4.23
C LEU A 19 -7.52 -9.50 -4.16
N SER A 20 -6.58 -9.37 -3.23
CA SER A 20 -5.58 -10.42 -2.98
C SER A 20 -6.20 -11.67 -2.40
N GLN A 21 -7.10 -11.53 -1.43
CA GLN A 21 -7.68 -12.66 -0.73
C GLN A 21 -8.65 -13.46 -1.59
N THR A 22 -9.32 -12.81 -2.54
CA THR A 22 -10.17 -13.48 -3.53
C THR A 22 -9.40 -14.13 -4.67
N GLY A 23 -8.05 -14.07 -4.66
CA GLY A 23 -7.19 -14.60 -5.73
C GLY A 23 -7.33 -13.87 -7.07
N ARG A 24 -8.10 -12.76 -7.10
CA ARG A 24 -8.30 -11.92 -8.31
C ARG A 24 -6.99 -11.24 -8.72
N ILE A 25 -6.19 -10.87 -7.74
CA ILE A 25 -4.91 -10.19 -7.93
C ILE A 25 -3.87 -10.91 -7.06
N ARG A 26 -2.72 -11.27 -7.61
CA ARG A 26 -1.66 -11.89 -6.80
C ARG A 26 -0.99 -10.83 -5.92
N SER A 27 -0.58 -11.20 -4.72
CA SER A 27 0.10 -10.31 -3.77
C SER A 27 1.45 -9.77 -4.26
N ASP A 28 1.99 -10.33 -5.35
CA ASP A 28 3.22 -9.90 -6.01
C ASP A 28 2.97 -9.09 -7.30
N SER A 29 1.72 -8.79 -7.62
CA SER A 29 1.36 -8.06 -8.84
C SER A 29 1.36 -6.54 -8.63
N LEU A 30 1.69 -5.82 -9.71
CA LEU A 30 1.82 -4.36 -9.70
C LEU A 30 0.58 -3.61 -9.14
N PRO A 31 -0.66 -3.96 -9.51
CA PRO A 31 -1.83 -3.25 -9.02
C PRO A 31 -1.98 -3.42 -7.51
N TYR A 32 -1.74 -4.62 -6.98
CA TYR A 32 -1.79 -4.87 -5.54
C TYR A 32 -0.70 -4.07 -4.81
N LEU A 33 0.55 -4.17 -5.25
CA LEU A 33 1.67 -3.47 -4.65
C LEU A 33 1.47 -1.94 -4.63
N LEU A 34 0.92 -1.37 -5.70
CA LEU A 34 0.61 0.07 -5.76
C LEU A 34 -0.52 0.48 -4.84
N LEU A 35 -1.68 -0.21 -4.88
CA LEU A 35 -2.80 0.12 -3.99
C LEU A 35 -2.39 -0.03 -2.52
N ASN A 36 -1.68 -1.10 -2.20
CA ASN A 36 -1.26 -1.42 -0.85
C ASN A 36 -0.24 -0.40 -0.32
N PHE A 37 0.75 -0.03 -1.13
CA PHE A 37 1.72 1.01 -0.79
C PHE A 37 1.05 2.38 -0.58
N LEU A 38 0.16 2.80 -1.49
CA LEU A 38 -0.52 4.09 -1.39
C LEU A 38 -1.48 4.14 -0.20
N GLY A 39 -2.28 3.10 0.01
CA GLY A 39 -3.19 2.99 1.16
C GLY A 39 -2.44 3.05 2.49
N ALA A 40 -1.38 2.25 2.62
CA ALA A 40 -0.55 2.21 3.83
C ALA A 40 0.21 3.52 4.06
N LEU A 41 0.70 4.18 3.01
CA LEU A 41 1.39 5.47 3.15
C LEU A 41 0.46 6.57 3.68
N LEU A 42 -0.77 6.63 3.16
CA LEU A 42 -1.79 7.57 3.64
C LEU A 42 -2.14 7.33 5.11
N LEU A 43 -2.32 6.07 5.51
CA LEU A 43 -2.62 5.69 6.89
C LEU A 43 -1.42 5.90 7.82
N ALA A 44 -0.19 5.66 7.36
CA ALA A 44 1.02 5.93 8.13
C ALA A 44 1.16 7.42 8.48
N ILE A 45 0.95 8.31 7.50
CA ILE A 45 1.00 9.77 7.73
C ILE A 45 -0.03 10.19 8.78
N ASP A 46 -1.22 9.61 8.71
CA ASP A 46 -2.29 9.91 9.65
C ASP A 46 -2.01 9.35 11.05
N ALA A 47 -1.54 8.09 11.14
CA ALA A 47 -1.14 7.45 12.38
C ALA A 47 -0.03 8.21 13.11
N ILE A 48 0.92 8.78 12.37
CA ILE A 48 1.98 9.65 12.92
C ILE A 48 1.37 10.92 13.52
N ARG A 49 0.41 11.55 12.84
CA ARG A 49 -0.30 12.74 13.36
C ARG A 49 -1.11 12.43 14.62
N ALA A 50 -1.67 11.22 14.70
CA ALA A 50 -2.44 10.76 15.84
C ALA A 50 -1.57 10.11 16.95
N VAL A 51 -0.24 10.05 16.77
CA VAL A 51 0.74 9.44 17.69
C VAL A 51 0.34 8.00 18.08
N GLN A 52 -0.21 7.25 17.13
CA GLN A 52 -0.70 5.89 17.33
C GLN A 52 0.40 4.87 17.03
N TRP A 53 1.31 4.64 17.98
CA TRP A 53 2.49 3.78 17.79
C TRP A 53 2.19 2.39 17.20
N GLY A 54 1.10 1.74 17.62
CA GLY A 54 0.70 0.44 17.06
C GLY A 54 0.35 0.52 15.57
N PHE A 55 -0.40 1.54 15.16
CA PHE A 55 -0.73 1.78 13.76
C PHE A 55 0.47 2.23 12.95
N ILE A 56 1.33 3.10 13.50
CA ILE A 56 2.55 3.55 12.84
C ILE A 56 3.42 2.35 12.44
N ILE A 57 3.69 1.44 13.37
CA ILE A 57 4.52 0.26 13.10
C ILE A 57 3.87 -0.64 12.04
N LEU A 58 2.56 -0.86 12.15
CA LEU A 58 1.81 -1.68 11.20
C LEU A 58 1.90 -1.11 9.78
N GLU A 59 1.52 0.15 9.59
CA GLU A 59 1.50 0.79 8.28
C GLU A 59 2.91 0.94 7.70
N CYS A 60 3.92 1.23 8.52
CA CYS A 60 5.32 1.22 8.09
C CYS A 60 5.76 -0.15 7.57
N ALA A 61 5.33 -1.25 8.22
CA ALA A 61 5.63 -2.60 7.74
C ALA A 61 4.98 -2.87 6.37
N TRP A 62 3.71 -2.47 6.18
CA TRP A 62 3.01 -2.58 4.89
C TRP A 62 3.74 -1.84 3.76
N VAL A 63 4.20 -0.61 4.03
CA VAL A 63 5.01 0.18 3.09
C VAL A 63 6.33 -0.53 2.78
N LEU A 64 7.05 -0.99 3.80
CA LEU A 64 8.35 -1.67 3.67
C LEU A 64 8.25 -2.97 2.86
N PHE A 65 7.24 -3.80 3.09
CA PHE A 65 7.07 -5.06 2.36
C PHE A 65 6.56 -4.86 0.92
N SER A 66 5.87 -3.75 0.64
CA SER A 66 5.43 -3.42 -0.71
C SER A 66 6.55 -2.81 -1.58
N LEU A 67 7.58 -2.23 -0.97
CA LEU A 67 8.64 -1.50 -1.67
C LEU A 67 9.51 -2.38 -2.61
N PRO A 68 9.99 -3.58 -2.23
CA PRO A 68 10.83 -4.42 -3.09
C PRO A 68 10.06 -4.94 -4.30
N GLY A 69 8.80 -5.32 -4.12
CA GLY A 69 7.92 -5.75 -5.20
C GLY A 69 7.69 -4.63 -6.22
N LEU A 70 7.43 -3.41 -5.73
CA LEU A 70 7.25 -2.25 -6.58
C LEU A 70 8.52 -1.91 -7.37
N LEU A 71 9.69 -1.88 -6.71
CA LEU A 71 10.98 -1.63 -7.35
C LEU A 71 11.33 -2.68 -8.42
N LYS A 72 11.03 -3.96 -8.17
CA LYS A 72 11.27 -5.05 -9.13
C LYS A 72 10.42 -4.90 -10.39
N VAL A 73 9.17 -4.48 -10.25
CA VAL A 73 8.29 -4.25 -11.41
C VAL A 73 8.67 -2.97 -12.16
N LEU A 74 8.99 -1.89 -11.46
CA LEU A 74 9.44 -0.65 -12.09
C LEU A 74 10.71 -0.86 -12.92
N ARG A 75 11.64 -1.69 -12.41
CA ARG A 75 12.85 -2.10 -13.14
C ARG A 75 12.55 -2.96 -14.38
N ARG A 76 11.57 -3.87 -14.33
CA ARG A 76 11.18 -4.70 -15.49
C ARG A 76 10.55 -3.89 -16.62
N ARG A 77 9.71 -2.89 -16.30
CA ARG A 77 9.12 -2.00 -17.32
C ARG A 77 10.14 -1.13 -18.06
N GLY A 78 11.32 -0.89 -17.48
CA GLY A 78 12.41 -0.19 -18.17
C GLY A 78 13.13 -1.04 -19.22
N THR A 79 13.01 -2.37 -19.15
CA THR A 79 13.67 -3.29 -20.09
C THR A 79 12.77 -3.68 -21.27
N ASP A 80 11.44 -3.67 -21.10
CA ASP A 80 10.49 -3.94 -22.18
C ASP A 80 10.27 -2.75 -23.15
N ALA A 81 10.91 -1.60 -22.88
CA ALA A 81 10.83 -0.38 -23.68
C ALA A 81 12.13 -0.03 -24.45
N ALA A 82 13.11 -0.94 -24.46
CA ALA A 82 14.37 -0.83 -25.21
C ALA A 82 14.43 -1.93 -26.29
#